data_AF-A0A940TLI8-F1
#
_entry.id   AF-A0A940TLI8-F1
#
_cell.length_a   1.000
_cell.length_b   1.000
_cell.length_c   1.000
_cell.angle_alpha   90.00
_cell.angle_beta   90.00
_cell.angle_gamma   90.00
#
_symmetry.space_group_name_H-M   'P 1'
#
loop_
_entity.id
_entity.type
_entity.pdbx_description
1 polymer ?
#
loop_
_entity_poly.entity_id
_entity_poly.type
_entity_poly.pdbx_seq_one_letter_code
_entity_poly.pdbx_strand_id
1 'polypeptide(L)'
;MTPTTADGLAKLGPVEPGGVHSFGAQTHPADGNCGFIVTTREKAKELSADPKLEIQILSYGFSRAKKGFMAAAPVPAAEMALRNAGVTVKDLKAAKTHSPFVVNDIYMSRMMGMDVNWMNNYGNSMIYGHPQGPTAGRLIIELIEELAMLGGGYGLWAGCAAGDTGAAMVFKVG
;
A
#
# COMPACT_ATOMS: atom_id res chain seq x y z
N MET A 1 19.83 -3.48 -2.88
CA MET A 1 18.92 -2.91 -3.90
C MET A 1 19.65 -2.90 -5.24
N THR A 2 18.97 -3.30 -6.31
CA THR A 2 19.54 -3.28 -7.67
C THR A 2 19.76 -1.83 -8.12
N PRO A 3 20.98 -1.45 -8.56
CA PRO A 3 21.19 -0.14 -9.16
C PRO A 3 20.32 0.05 -10.40
N THR A 4 19.57 1.15 -10.45
CA THR A 4 18.58 1.42 -11.50
C THR A 4 18.73 2.83 -12.04
N THR A 5 18.67 2.99 -13.36
CA THR A 5 18.67 4.28 -14.07
C THR A 5 17.52 4.34 -15.06
N ALA A 6 17.06 5.55 -15.39
CA ALA A 6 16.01 5.75 -16.39
C ALA A 6 16.40 5.14 -17.76
N ASP A 7 17.63 5.38 -18.22
CA ASP A 7 18.16 4.82 -19.46
C ASP A 7 18.25 3.30 -19.44
N GLY A 8 18.55 2.70 -18.28
CA GLY A 8 18.56 1.26 -18.09
C GLY A 8 17.17 0.67 -18.23
N LEU A 9 16.18 1.28 -17.56
CA LEU A 9 14.78 0.85 -17.62
C LEU A 9 14.19 0.96 -19.02
N ALA A 10 14.51 2.04 -19.75
CA ALA A 10 14.00 2.28 -21.11
C ALA A 10 14.47 1.26 -22.15
N LYS A 11 15.59 0.57 -21.88
CA LYS A 11 16.14 -0.48 -22.77
C LYS A 11 15.54 -1.86 -22.53
N LEU A 12 14.76 -2.04 -21.46
CA LEU A 12 14.14 -3.32 -21.15
C LEU A 12 12.96 -3.58 -22.10
N GLY A 13 12.98 -4.73 -22.76
CA GLY A 13 11.83 -5.22 -23.52
C GLY A 13 10.64 -5.52 -22.61
N PRO A 14 9.41 -5.50 -23.15
CA PRO A 14 8.24 -5.93 -22.40
C PRO A 14 8.30 -7.44 -22.10
N VAL A 15 7.66 -7.84 -21.00
CA VAL A 15 7.54 -9.24 -20.58
C VAL A 15 6.76 -10.06 -21.61
N GLU A 16 5.69 -9.47 -22.16
CA GLU A 16 4.87 -10.06 -23.22
C GLU A 16 5.08 -9.32 -24.55
N PRO A 17 5.17 -10.03 -25.69
CA PRO A 17 5.23 -9.40 -27.01
C PRO A 17 4.06 -8.44 -27.23
N GLY A 18 4.36 -7.18 -27.57
CA GLY A 18 3.36 -6.12 -27.75
C GLY A 18 2.83 -5.49 -26.46
N GLY A 19 3.30 -5.91 -25.28
CA GLY A 19 2.98 -5.34 -23.99
C GLY A 19 3.76 -4.06 -23.66
N VAL A 20 3.46 -3.48 -22.49
CA VAL A 20 4.11 -2.24 -21.99
C VAL A 20 4.88 -2.43 -20.67
N HIS A 21 4.66 -3.54 -19.97
CA HIS A 21 5.36 -3.82 -18.72
C HIS A 21 6.65 -4.60 -19.00
N SER A 22 7.79 -4.03 -18.60
CA SER A 22 9.08 -4.73 -18.52
C SER A 22 9.32 -5.28 -17.12
N PHE A 23 10.41 -6.03 -16.92
CA PHE A 23 10.82 -6.51 -15.60
C PHE A 23 11.09 -5.38 -14.60
N GLY A 24 11.43 -4.17 -15.06
CA GLY A 24 11.61 -3.02 -14.19
C GLY A 24 10.30 -2.32 -13.79
N ALA A 25 9.16 -2.75 -14.33
CA ALA A 25 7.85 -2.16 -14.12
C ALA A 25 6.88 -3.11 -13.38
N GLN A 26 7.41 -4.17 -12.76
CA GLN A 26 6.65 -5.17 -12.00
C GLN A 26 7.41 -5.63 -10.77
N THR A 27 6.68 -6.15 -9.79
CA THR A 27 7.29 -6.81 -8.62
C THR A 27 7.99 -8.10 -9.01
N HIS A 28 8.94 -8.54 -8.19
CA HIS A 28 9.58 -9.84 -8.29
C HIS A 28 9.22 -10.74 -7.09
N PRO A 29 9.37 -12.07 -7.22
CA PRO A 29 9.25 -12.98 -6.09
C PRO A 29 10.23 -12.62 -4.98
N ALA A 30 9.80 -12.77 -3.74
CA ALA A 30 10.62 -12.59 -2.57
C ALA A 30 10.06 -13.39 -1.39
N ASP A 31 10.93 -13.74 -0.46
CA ASP A 31 10.58 -14.42 0.78
C ASP A 31 10.50 -13.41 1.91
N GLY A 32 9.55 -13.58 2.82
CA GLY A 32 9.39 -12.68 3.96
C GLY A 32 8.34 -13.18 4.93
N ASN A 33 8.38 -12.64 6.14
CA ASN A 33 7.35 -12.80 7.16
C ASN A 33 7.05 -11.45 7.80
N CYS A 34 5.87 -11.33 8.41
CA CYS A 34 5.50 -10.19 9.23
C CYS A 34 4.49 -10.66 10.28
N GLY A 35 4.39 -9.94 11.39
CA GLY A 35 3.42 -10.21 12.44
C GLY A 35 2.92 -8.91 13.07
N PHE A 36 1.69 -8.96 13.57
CA PHE A 36 1.08 -7.89 14.35
C PHE A 36 0.44 -8.47 15.59
N ILE A 37 0.45 -7.70 16.68
CA ILE A 37 -0.39 -7.95 17.84
C ILE A 37 -1.56 -6.98 17.76
N VAL A 38 -2.77 -7.50 17.58
CA VAL A 38 -4.01 -6.72 17.57
C VAL A 38 -4.78 -7.05 18.84
N THR A 39 -5.08 -6.04 19.63
CA THR A 39 -5.68 -6.21 20.96
C THR A 39 -6.49 -4.97 21.36
N THR A 40 -6.99 -4.93 22.59
CA THR A 40 -7.70 -3.76 23.13
C THR A 40 -6.75 -2.59 23.34
N ARG A 41 -7.29 -1.37 23.43
CA ARG A 41 -6.49 -0.16 23.65
C ARG A 41 -5.67 -0.23 24.92
N GLU A 42 -6.24 -0.77 25.99
CA GLU A 42 -5.60 -0.93 27.29
C GLU A 42 -4.42 -1.89 27.18
N LYS A 43 -4.62 -3.05 26.54
CA LYS A 43 -3.55 -4.03 26.40
C LYS A 43 -2.45 -3.56 25.45
N ALA A 44 -2.80 -2.81 24.41
CA ALA A 44 -1.83 -2.20 23.51
C ALA A 44 -0.93 -1.20 24.26
N LYS A 45 -1.47 -0.39 25.17
CA LYS A 45 -0.70 0.54 26.02
C LYS A 45 0.28 -0.19 26.95
N GLU A 46 -0.12 -1.32 27.51
CA GLU A 46 0.76 -2.15 28.35
C GLU A 46 1.93 -2.75 27.56
N LEU A 47 1.71 -3.10 26.29
CA LEU A 47 2.71 -3.74 25.43
C LEU A 47 3.59 -2.76 24.65
N SER A 48 3.14 -1.52 24.45
CA SER A 48 3.83 -0.53 23.62
C SER A 48 5.10 0.00 24.29
N ALA A 49 6.14 0.24 23.49
CA ALA A 49 7.34 0.96 23.91
C ALA A 49 7.04 2.46 24.18
N ASP A 50 6.05 3.02 23.47
CA ASP A 50 5.50 4.36 23.74
C ASP A 50 3.98 4.28 23.91
N PRO A 51 3.47 4.29 25.16
CA PRO A 51 2.04 4.23 25.44
C PRO A 51 1.25 5.48 25.03
N LYS A 52 1.93 6.58 24.67
CA LYS A 52 1.28 7.83 24.21
C LYS A 52 0.97 7.80 22.72
N LEU A 53 1.65 6.94 21.96
CA LEU A 53 1.46 6.79 20.53
C LEU A 53 0.45 5.67 20.26
N GLU A 54 -0.83 6.02 20.22
CA GLU A 54 -1.89 5.04 19.93
C GLU A 54 -1.93 4.69 18.44
N ILE A 55 -2.01 3.40 18.11
CA ILE A 55 -2.20 2.91 16.74
C ILE A 55 -3.59 2.30 16.65
N GLN A 56 -4.43 2.82 15.76
CA GLN A 56 -5.83 2.45 15.63
C GLN A 56 -6.15 2.06 14.18
N ILE A 57 -6.83 0.92 14.01
CA ILE A 57 -7.50 0.57 12.76
C ILE A 57 -8.88 1.23 12.81
N LEU A 58 -9.13 2.22 11.96
CA LEU A 58 -10.40 2.95 11.94
C LEU A 58 -11.46 2.26 11.10
N SER A 59 -11.05 1.71 9.96
CA SER A 59 -11.95 1.08 9.02
C SER A 59 -11.20 0.17 8.06
N TYR A 60 -11.99 -0.62 7.33
CA TYR A 60 -11.53 -1.41 6.20
C TYR A 60 -12.53 -1.31 5.05
N GLY A 61 -12.07 -1.68 3.86
CA GLY A 61 -12.88 -1.74 2.65
C GLY A 61 -12.44 -2.91 1.79
N PHE A 62 -13.39 -3.46 1.05
CA PHE A 62 -13.17 -4.57 0.12
C PHE A 62 -13.90 -4.31 -1.19
N SER A 63 -13.37 -4.86 -2.26
CA SER A 63 -13.95 -4.72 -3.59
C SER A 63 -13.62 -5.92 -4.47
N ARG A 64 -14.32 -6.01 -5.59
CA ARG A 64 -13.97 -6.89 -6.70
C ARG A 64 -14.14 -6.12 -8.02
N ALA A 65 -13.08 -6.08 -8.82
CA ALA A 65 -13.09 -5.52 -10.16
C ALA A 65 -13.60 -6.54 -11.19
N LYS A 66 -13.86 -6.06 -12.40
CA LYS A 66 -14.12 -6.93 -13.55
C LYS A 66 -12.91 -7.82 -13.81
N LYS A 67 -13.15 -9.06 -14.27
CA LYS A 67 -12.10 -10.00 -14.68
C LYS A 67 -11.07 -9.32 -15.59
N GLY A 68 -9.80 -9.38 -15.21
CA GLY A 68 -8.69 -8.78 -15.96
C GLY A 68 -8.42 -7.31 -15.64
N PHE A 69 -9.17 -6.71 -14.72
CA PHE A 69 -9.00 -5.32 -14.28
C PHE A 69 -8.56 -5.24 -12.80
N MET A 70 -7.84 -6.26 -12.31
CA MET A 70 -7.35 -6.34 -10.93
C MET A 70 -6.65 -5.06 -10.44
N ALA A 71 -5.88 -4.37 -11.31
CA ALA A 71 -5.21 -3.13 -10.94
C ALA A 71 -6.16 -1.99 -10.51
N ALA A 72 -7.42 -2.04 -10.95
CA ALA A 72 -8.45 -1.08 -10.56
C ALA A 72 -9.14 -1.43 -9.23
N ALA A 73 -9.03 -2.67 -8.75
CA ALA A 73 -9.72 -3.13 -7.55
C ALA A 73 -9.39 -2.32 -6.27
N PRO A 74 -8.14 -1.87 -6.02
CA PRO A 74 -7.83 -1.14 -4.79
C PRO A 74 -8.59 0.19 -4.61
N VAL A 75 -8.96 0.87 -5.72
CA VAL A 75 -9.65 2.16 -5.69
C VAL A 75 -10.99 2.09 -4.94
N PRO A 76 -11.98 1.27 -5.36
CA PRO A 76 -13.26 1.17 -4.65
C PRO A 76 -13.11 0.64 -3.22
N ALA A 77 -12.09 -0.18 -2.94
CA ALA A 77 -11.80 -0.64 -1.57
C ALA A 77 -11.31 0.53 -0.70
N ALA A 78 -10.40 1.36 -1.22
CA ALA A 78 -9.90 2.55 -0.54
C ALA A 78 -11.00 3.59 -0.31
N GLU A 79 -11.84 3.85 -1.32
CA GLU A 79 -12.99 4.75 -1.16
C GLU A 79 -13.96 4.26 -0.08
N MET A 80 -14.24 2.95 -0.02
CA MET A 80 -15.06 2.36 1.04
C MET A 80 -14.43 2.55 2.41
N ALA A 81 -13.13 2.27 2.55
CA ALA A 81 -12.43 2.42 3.82
C ALA A 81 -12.43 3.89 4.29
N LEU A 82 -12.09 4.83 3.41
CA LEU A 82 -12.09 6.27 3.71
C LEU A 82 -13.49 6.76 4.14
N ARG A 83 -14.54 6.40 3.39
CA ARG A 83 -15.93 6.73 3.76
C ARG A 83 -16.30 6.16 5.14
N ASN A 84 -15.96 4.90 5.40
CA ASN A 84 -16.26 4.24 6.69
C ASN A 84 -15.49 4.87 7.87
N ALA A 85 -14.29 5.39 7.63
CA ALA A 85 -13.51 6.12 8.63
C ALA A 85 -13.94 7.60 8.78
N GLY A 86 -14.80 8.11 7.89
CA GLY A 86 -15.22 9.51 7.90
C GLY A 86 -14.10 10.49 7.53
N VAL A 87 -13.10 10.05 6.75
CA VAL A 87 -11.96 10.88 6.32
C VAL A 87 -11.84 10.89 4.80
N THR A 88 -11.10 11.85 4.26
CA THR A 88 -10.84 12.00 2.83
C THR A 88 -9.36 11.80 2.52
N VAL A 89 -9.02 11.66 1.23
CA VAL A 89 -7.63 11.60 0.77
C VAL A 89 -6.81 12.82 1.25
N LYS A 90 -7.44 13.99 1.38
CA LYS A 90 -6.78 15.23 1.82
C LYS A 90 -6.38 15.22 3.30
N ASP A 91 -7.00 14.36 4.10
CA ASP A 91 -6.70 14.22 5.52
C ASP A 91 -5.54 13.24 5.78
N LEU A 92 -5.13 12.49 4.75
CA LEU A 92 -4.06 11.50 4.84
C LEU A 92 -2.70 12.18 4.89
N LYS A 93 -1.84 11.73 5.81
CA LYS A 93 -0.43 12.11 5.86
C LYS A 93 0.49 11.16 5.11
N ALA A 94 0.06 9.91 4.91
CA ALA A 94 0.79 8.92 4.13
C ALA A 94 -0.16 7.89 3.48
N ALA A 95 0.25 7.34 2.34
CA ALA A 95 -0.45 6.24 1.68
C ALA A 95 0.53 5.18 1.17
N LYS A 96 0.23 3.92 1.45
CA LYS A 96 1.01 2.75 0.99
C LYS A 96 0.15 1.82 0.15
N THR A 97 0.68 1.41 -0.99
CA THR A 97 0.00 0.50 -1.90
C THR A 97 0.85 -0.71 -2.21
N HIS A 98 0.20 -1.86 -2.42
CA HIS A 98 0.85 -2.96 -3.10
C HIS A 98 0.84 -2.70 -4.62
N SER A 99 2.03 -2.56 -5.19
CA SER A 99 2.26 -2.29 -6.61
C SER A 99 2.80 -3.55 -7.30
N PRO A 100 1.95 -4.50 -7.73
CA PRO A 100 2.42 -5.65 -8.51
C PRO A 100 2.96 -5.20 -9.88
N PHE A 101 2.36 -4.15 -10.45
CA PHE A 101 2.80 -3.48 -11.67
C PHE A 101 2.74 -1.96 -11.47
N VAL A 102 3.55 -1.21 -12.22
CA VAL A 102 3.57 0.27 -12.15
C VAL A 102 2.21 0.90 -12.45
N VAL A 103 1.36 0.24 -13.25
CA VAL A 103 0.02 0.74 -13.62
C VAL A 103 -0.92 0.84 -12.43
N ASN A 104 -0.73 0.02 -11.39
CA ASN A 104 -1.57 0.04 -10.19
C ASN A 104 -1.52 1.41 -9.49
N ASP A 105 -0.30 1.91 -9.27
CA ASP A 105 -0.09 3.19 -8.58
C ASP A 105 -0.51 4.36 -9.47
N ILE A 106 -0.19 4.31 -10.76
CA ILE A 106 -0.62 5.33 -11.73
C ILE A 106 -2.15 5.43 -11.77
N TYR A 107 -2.84 4.28 -11.81
CA TYR A 107 -4.29 4.25 -11.85
C TYR A 107 -4.89 4.80 -10.55
N MET A 108 -4.42 4.33 -9.39
CA MET A 108 -4.92 4.79 -8.10
C MET A 108 -4.65 6.28 -7.88
N SER A 109 -3.45 6.76 -8.23
CA SER A 109 -3.09 8.19 -8.20
C SER A 109 -4.11 9.03 -8.98
N ARG A 110 -4.41 8.67 -10.23
CA ARG A 110 -5.35 9.39 -11.09
C ARG A 110 -6.78 9.37 -10.54
N MET A 111 -7.25 8.22 -10.06
CA MET A 111 -8.63 8.06 -9.60
C MET A 111 -8.88 8.73 -8.25
N MET A 112 -7.90 8.68 -7.35
CA MET A 112 -8.03 9.21 -5.98
C MET A 112 -7.49 10.64 -5.84
N GLY A 113 -6.89 11.19 -6.89
CA GLY A 113 -6.27 12.53 -6.85
C GLY A 113 -5.06 12.61 -5.93
N MET A 114 -4.28 11.53 -5.82
CA MET A 114 -3.04 11.48 -5.04
C MET A 114 -1.84 11.73 -5.94
N ASP A 115 -0.83 12.46 -5.46
CA ASP A 115 0.46 12.52 -6.15
C ASP A 115 1.14 11.15 -6.09
N VAL A 116 1.48 10.59 -7.25
CA VAL A 116 2.15 9.29 -7.35
C VAL A 116 3.52 9.29 -6.67
N ASN A 117 4.20 10.44 -6.61
CA ASN A 117 5.50 10.57 -5.96
C ASN A 117 5.39 10.72 -4.43
N TRP A 118 4.20 11.06 -3.93
CA TRP A 118 3.92 11.11 -2.49
C TRP A 118 3.51 9.73 -1.94
N MET A 119 2.86 8.91 -2.78
CA MET A 119 2.57 7.51 -2.45
C MET A 119 3.88 6.71 -2.31
N ASN A 120 3.90 5.72 -1.40
CA ASN A 120 5.02 4.78 -1.28
C ASN A 120 6.41 5.45 -1.11
N ASN A 121 6.48 6.51 -0.30
CA ASN A 121 7.67 7.38 -0.16
C ASN A 121 8.97 6.67 0.30
N TYR A 122 8.87 5.43 0.80
CA TYR A 122 10.02 4.58 1.18
C TYR A 122 10.19 3.37 0.26
N GLY A 123 9.54 3.37 -0.91
CA GLY A 123 9.53 2.26 -1.85
C GLY A 123 8.30 1.36 -1.71
N ASN A 124 8.24 0.35 -2.56
CA ASN A 124 7.12 -0.60 -2.64
C ASN A 124 7.61 -1.99 -3.09
N SER A 125 6.69 -2.88 -3.42
CA SER A 125 6.99 -4.26 -3.85
C SER A 125 7.87 -4.36 -5.11
N MET A 126 7.91 -3.34 -5.98
CA MET A 126 8.85 -3.33 -7.11
C MET A 126 10.32 -3.22 -6.68
N ILE A 127 10.57 -2.70 -5.47
CA ILE A 127 11.93 -2.52 -4.92
C ILE A 127 12.30 -3.65 -3.95
N TYR A 128 11.35 -4.04 -3.09
CA TYR A 128 11.58 -5.02 -2.02
C TYR A 128 11.16 -6.45 -2.37
N GLY A 129 10.47 -6.62 -3.50
CA GLY A 129 9.80 -7.86 -3.88
C GLY A 129 8.45 -8.04 -3.20
N HIS A 130 7.78 -9.15 -3.54
CA HIS A 130 6.42 -9.44 -3.10
C HIS A 130 6.29 -10.86 -2.48
N PRO A 131 6.63 -11.03 -1.19
CA PRO A 131 6.10 -12.15 -0.41
C PRO A 131 4.60 -11.93 -0.25
N GLN A 132 3.76 -12.75 -0.89
CA GLN A 132 2.32 -12.49 -1.13
C GLN A 132 1.58 -11.83 0.05
N GLY A 133 1.21 -12.62 1.07
CA GLY A 133 0.56 -12.11 2.28
C GLY A 133 1.43 -11.12 3.07
N PRO A 134 2.71 -11.44 3.35
CA PRO A 134 3.58 -10.57 4.15
C PRO A 134 3.80 -9.15 3.60
N THR A 135 3.63 -8.93 2.29
CA THR A 135 3.75 -7.60 1.68
C THR A 135 2.77 -6.60 2.26
N ALA A 136 1.53 -7.02 2.52
CA ALA A 136 0.53 -6.16 3.16
C ALA A 136 1.03 -5.70 4.55
N GLY A 137 1.52 -6.64 5.35
CA GLY A 137 2.03 -6.32 6.68
C GLY A 137 3.26 -5.43 6.66
N ARG A 138 4.24 -5.69 5.78
CA ARG A 138 5.41 -4.81 5.60
C ARG A 138 4.99 -3.37 5.27
N LEU A 139 4.04 -3.20 4.34
CA LEU A 139 3.53 -1.88 3.95
C LEU A 139 2.75 -1.19 5.08
N ILE A 140 1.97 -1.94 5.87
CA ILE A 140 1.24 -1.40 7.03
C ILE A 140 2.21 -0.98 8.14
N ILE A 141 3.26 -1.77 8.42
CA ILE A 141 4.31 -1.39 9.38
C ILE A 141 4.98 -0.10 8.91
N GLU A 142 5.40 -0.04 7.64
CA GLU A 142 6.02 1.17 7.08
C GLU A 142 5.08 2.39 7.16
N LEU A 143 3.79 2.21 6.89
CA LEU A 143 2.79 3.28 7.03
C LEU A 143 2.72 3.80 8.47
N ILE A 144 2.67 2.89 9.46
CA ILE A 144 2.60 3.25 10.88
C ILE A 144 3.86 4.01 11.31
N GLU A 145 5.04 3.52 10.93
CA GLU A 145 6.32 4.17 11.23
C GLU A 145 6.42 5.56 10.59
N GLU A 146 6.02 5.71 9.31
CA GLU A 146 6.00 7.00 8.63
C GLU A 146 5.06 7.99 9.33
N LEU A 147 3.85 7.55 9.70
CA LEU A 147 2.92 8.40 10.45
C LEU A 147 3.49 8.81 11.81
N ALA A 148 4.15 7.90 12.53
CA ALA A 148 4.80 8.19 13.80
C ALA A 148 5.89 9.25 13.64
N MET A 149 6.75 9.12 12.62
CA MET A 149 7.78 10.10 12.27
C MET A 149 7.19 11.48 11.91
N LEU A 150 5.99 11.51 11.32
CA LEU A 150 5.25 12.73 10.99
C LEU A 150 4.42 13.30 12.17
N GLY A 151 4.59 12.75 13.37
CA GLY A 151 3.90 13.18 14.59
C GLY A 151 2.44 12.71 14.70
N GLY A 152 2.12 11.56 14.11
CA GLY A 152 0.77 11.00 14.05
C GLY A 152 -0.07 11.53 12.89
N GLY A 153 -1.28 11.01 12.70
CA GLY A 153 -2.21 11.38 11.63
C GLY A 153 -2.94 10.18 11.04
N TYR A 154 -3.68 10.43 9.96
CA TYR A 154 -4.39 9.39 9.21
C TYR A 154 -3.52 8.82 8.09
N GLY A 155 -3.60 7.52 7.86
CA GLY A 155 -2.93 6.86 6.75
C GLY A 155 -3.79 5.80 6.09
N LEU A 156 -3.49 5.53 4.83
CA LEU A 156 -4.20 4.56 4.00
C LEU A 156 -3.24 3.46 3.55
N TRP A 157 -3.62 2.20 3.78
CA TRP A 157 -3.06 1.07 3.05
C TRP A 157 -4.09 0.55 2.04
N ALA A 158 -3.66 0.19 0.83
CA ALA A 158 -4.50 -0.48 -0.16
C ALA A 158 -3.72 -1.50 -1.00
N GLY A 159 -4.36 -2.61 -1.36
CA GLY A 159 -3.73 -3.64 -2.18
C GLY A 159 -4.73 -4.44 -3.00
N CYS A 160 -4.29 -4.92 -4.16
CA CYS A 160 -5.03 -5.90 -4.93
C CYS A 160 -4.65 -7.32 -4.51
N ALA A 161 -5.51 -8.29 -4.80
CA ALA A 161 -5.23 -9.70 -4.64
C ALA A 161 -5.79 -10.52 -5.81
N ALA A 162 -5.29 -11.75 -5.93
CA ALA A 162 -5.74 -12.70 -6.95
C ALA A 162 -7.26 -12.90 -6.89
N GLY A 163 -7.88 -13.08 -8.07
CA GLY A 163 -9.34 -13.12 -8.21
C GLY A 163 -9.98 -11.74 -8.41
N ASP A 164 -9.20 -10.76 -8.87
CA ASP A 164 -9.63 -9.39 -9.16
C ASP A 164 -10.20 -8.67 -7.93
N THR A 165 -9.69 -8.95 -6.74
CA THR A 165 -10.16 -8.35 -5.49
C THR A 165 -9.24 -7.23 -5.01
N GLY A 166 -9.79 -6.32 -4.22
CA GLY A 166 -9.07 -5.24 -3.57
C GLY A 166 -9.42 -5.17 -2.09
N ALA A 167 -8.44 -4.79 -1.26
CA ALA A 167 -8.62 -4.50 0.14
C ALA A 167 -7.93 -3.18 0.50
N ALA A 168 -8.48 -2.48 1.48
CA ALA A 168 -7.88 -1.28 2.02
C ALA A 168 -8.17 -1.15 3.51
N MET A 169 -7.31 -0.43 4.23
CA MET A 169 -7.44 -0.14 5.65
C MET A 169 -7.02 1.31 5.92
N VAL A 170 -7.78 1.98 6.77
CA VAL A 170 -7.44 3.31 7.27
C VAL A 170 -6.94 3.19 8.70
N PHE A 171 -5.77 3.79 8.93
CA PHE A 171 -5.12 3.83 10.24
C PHE A 171 -5.14 5.26 10.78
N LYS A 172 -5.14 5.37 12.11
CA LYS A 172 -4.78 6.59 12.84
C LYS A 172 -3.66 6.27 13.79
N VAL A 173 -2.60 7.07 13.73
CA VAL A 173 -1.48 7.04 14.67
C VAL A 173 -1.48 8.34 15.48
N GLY A 174 -1.31 8.24 16.80
CA GLY A 174 -1.31 9.39 17.72
C GLY A 174 -2.69 9.89 18.15
#